data_AF-A0A954YKW3-F1
#
_entry.id   AF-A0A954YKW3-F1
#
_cell.length_a   1.000
_cell.length_b   1.000
_cell.length_c   1.000
_cell.angle_alpha   90.00
_cell.angle_beta   90.00
_cell.angle_gamma   90.00
#
_symmetry.space_group_name_H-M   'P 1'
#
loop_
_entity.id
_entity.type
_entity.pdbx_description
1 polymer ?
#
loop_
_entity_poly.entity_id
_entity_poly.type
_entity_poly.pdbx_seq_one_letter_code
_entity_poly.pdbx_strand_id
1 'polypeptide(L)'
;MTNVLRMLAGCLSLLPLVGLSAETVRVPASIPADLSRDVTSQLNSFLDRVSNDSTIVFPEGAKYRIDGTVLLRDKRGITLQGAGALLRAFVAGDDFVKQQDYANWRRVRTRAHLRIEGSQNIVVRELEIHGAHLKAGRHGQYDANREAQHGIDVSGSKDVRIESVKIHDVYGDCIYLRKVHRIVVRDAHLQRCGRQGVAIATGKQILIQNCDIGDSRRGVIDIEPYGADWRTENIAIIGNRLGSSRLLMFPMGGAGAIGAVFLADNVNAEPNGTPSLLNKGSAGQGRGPLVMVNNDWTVGGSPTSGLKILNNDGVFIAGNRLAFPTQRRMIACTLTGSRGAIVGNAFPGAERILEDAARMVDFNNSNSLDAKPAQTQWKAVAGGYAVYSELSDGKAIALMRASVAPERDPAHLEAYGLLTDGRFAWALIRHGQIVQSYQRGGTRLHYDPLHSK
;
A
#
# COMPACT_ATOMS: atom_id res chain seq x y z
N MET A 1 -20.28 -11.21 -13.59
CA MET A 1 -19.32 -10.51 -12.71
C MET A 1 -18.27 -9.80 -13.55
N THR A 2 -18.73 -8.84 -14.36
CA THR A 2 -17.92 -8.10 -15.33
C THR A 2 -18.62 -6.76 -15.47
N ASN A 3 -18.23 -5.76 -14.68
CA ASN A 3 -18.54 -4.33 -14.84
C ASN A 3 -18.00 -3.47 -13.68
N VAL A 4 -16.71 -3.62 -13.33
CA VAL A 4 -16.01 -2.64 -12.46
C VAL A 4 -14.63 -2.37 -13.06
N LEU A 5 -14.59 -1.71 -14.22
CA LEU A 5 -13.34 -1.25 -14.81
C LEU A 5 -13.57 -0.02 -15.70
N ARG A 6 -14.15 1.05 -15.15
CA ARG A 6 -14.27 2.36 -15.84
C ARG A 6 -14.76 3.46 -14.89
N MET A 7 -13.99 3.81 -13.86
CA MET A 7 -14.21 5.09 -13.16
C MET A 7 -12.96 5.46 -12.34
N LEU A 8 -11.98 6.07 -13.01
CA LEU A 8 -10.99 7.01 -12.44
C LEU A 8 -10.08 7.55 -13.57
N ALA A 9 -10.70 8.13 -14.59
CA ALA A 9 -10.04 8.99 -15.57
C ALA A 9 -10.67 10.38 -15.48
N GLY A 10 -10.51 11.03 -14.32
CA GLY A 10 -11.05 12.36 -14.07
C GLY A 10 -10.21 13.42 -14.77
N CYS A 11 -10.72 13.88 -15.91
CA CYS A 11 -10.35 15.05 -16.72
C CYS A 11 -9.30 15.99 -16.10
N LEU A 12 -8.05 15.84 -16.55
CA LEU A 12 -6.99 16.83 -16.42
C LEU A 12 -7.11 17.73 -17.66
N SER A 13 -7.61 18.95 -17.50
CA SER A 13 -7.61 19.97 -18.54
C SER A 13 -6.16 20.36 -18.86
N LEU A 14 -5.62 19.77 -19.92
CA LEU A 14 -4.32 20.10 -20.50
C LEU A 14 -4.43 21.46 -21.21
N LEU A 15 -3.87 22.50 -20.61
CA LEU A 15 -3.29 23.57 -21.42
C LEU A 15 -2.24 22.90 -22.33
N PRO A 16 -2.13 23.26 -23.62
CA PRO A 16 -1.07 22.75 -24.46
C PRO A 16 0.24 23.30 -23.92
N LEU A 17 0.92 22.52 -23.06
CA LEU A 17 2.34 22.68 -22.86
C LEU A 17 2.94 22.51 -24.25
N VAL A 18 3.64 23.54 -24.73
CA VAL A 18 4.54 23.41 -25.88
C VAL A 18 5.56 22.36 -25.47
N GLY A 19 5.26 21.11 -25.81
CA GLY A 19 6.01 19.95 -25.36
C GLY A 19 7.32 19.92 -26.11
N LEU A 20 8.42 20.20 -25.41
CA LEU A 20 9.69 19.62 -25.82
C LEU A 20 9.46 18.12 -25.92
N SER A 21 9.62 17.56 -27.12
CA SER A 21 9.54 16.11 -27.33
C SER A 21 10.55 15.46 -26.40
N ALA A 22 10.08 14.66 -25.44
CA ALA A 22 10.94 13.94 -24.52
C ALA A 22 12.01 13.16 -25.32
N GLU A 23 13.28 13.37 -25.00
CA GLU A 23 14.38 12.69 -25.67
C GLU A 23 14.23 11.18 -25.42
N THR A 24 14.21 10.37 -26.48
CA THR A 24 14.18 8.91 -26.35
C THR A 24 15.58 8.36 -26.49
N VAL A 25 16.14 7.82 -25.41
CA VAL A 25 17.50 7.28 -25.36
C VAL A 25 17.45 5.78 -25.15
N ARG A 26 18.07 5.00 -26.05
CA ARG A 26 18.14 3.54 -25.91
C ARG A 26 19.35 3.15 -25.05
N VAL A 27 19.20 2.10 -24.25
CA VAL A 27 20.36 1.47 -23.58
C VAL A 27 21.32 0.97 -24.66
N PRO A 28 22.63 1.32 -24.62
CA PRO A 28 23.57 0.95 -25.67
C PRO A 28 23.76 -0.55 -25.81
N ALA A 29 23.84 -1.04 -27.06
CA ALA A 29 24.13 -2.44 -27.35
C ALA A 29 25.53 -2.89 -26.86
N SER A 30 26.42 -1.95 -26.54
CA SER A 30 27.73 -2.23 -25.93
C SER A 30 27.65 -2.66 -24.45
N ILE A 31 26.48 -2.54 -23.81
CA ILE A 31 26.20 -3.09 -22.49
C ILE A 31 25.58 -4.48 -22.68
N PRO A 32 26.29 -5.58 -22.36
CA PRO A 32 25.77 -6.92 -22.58
C PRO A 32 24.45 -7.17 -21.85
N ALA A 33 23.50 -7.76 -22.57
CA ALA A 33 22.13 -8.02 -22.14
C ALA A 33 21.78 -9.52 -22.16
N ASP A 34 22.77 -10.36 -21.84
CA ASP A 34 22.72 -11.83 -21.93
C ASP A 34 23.06 -12.52 -20.59
N LEU A 35 23.11 -11.78 -19.49
CA LEU A 35 23.54 -12.21 -18.15
C LEU A 35 25.00 -12.69 -18.03
N SER A 36 25.83 -12.56 -19.08
CA SER A 36 27.19 -13.12 -19.11
C SER A 36 28.15 -12.49 -18.09
N ARG A 37 27.98 -11.21 -17.76
CA ARG A 37 28.81 -10.48 -16.79
C ARG A 37 28.02 -9.39 -16.06
N ASP A 38 28.50 -8.98 -14.89
CA ASP A 38 27.94 -7.83 -14.17
C ASP A 38 28.14 -6.54 -14.96
N VAL A 39 27.02 -5.88 -15.27
CA VAL A 39 27.00 -4.63 -16.04
C VAL A 39 26.59 -3.42 -15.19
N THR A 40 26.49 -3.57 -13.87
CA THR A 40 25.98 -2.52 -12.98
C THR A 40 26.65 -1.16 -13.22
N SER A 41 27.99 -1.14 -13.29
CA SER A 41 28.75 0.11 -13.51
C SER A 41 28.51 0.72 -14.89
N GLN A 42 28.31 -0.10 -15.92
CA GLN A 42 28.02 0.35 -17.28
C GLN A 42 26.63 0.97 -17.38
N LEU A 43 25.63 0.33 -16.76
CA LEU A 43 24.27 0.88 -16.67
C LEU A 43 24.26 2.20 -15.90
N ASN A 44 24.90 2.29 -14.74
CA ASN A 44 24.98 3.54 -13.98
C ASN A 44 25.66 4.65 -14.78
N SER A 45 26.79 4.35 -15.43
CA SER A 45 27.49 5.32 -16.28
C SER A 45 26.61 5.83 -17.43
N PHE A 46 25.76 4.97 -18.00
CA PHE A 46 24.81 5.36 -19.03
C PHE A 46 23.70 6.24 -18.45
N LEU A 47 23.04 5.82 -17.37
CA LEU A 47 21.93 6.54 -16.73
C LEU A 47 22.34 7.92 -16.21
N ASP A 48 23.56 8.04 -15.69
CA ASP A 48 24.11 9.32 -15.22
C ASP A 48 24.17 10.36 -16.33
N ARG A 49 24.51 9.94 -17.57
CA ARG A 49 24.60 10.83 -18.74
C ARG A 49 23.26 11.17 -19.38
N VAL A 50 22.20 10.39 -19.13
CA VAL A 50 20.88 10.69 -19.71
C VAL A 50 20.34 12.00 -19.12
N SER A 51 19.93 12.90 -20.02
CA SER A 51 19.34 14.19 -19.67
C SER A 51 18.01 13.99 -18.92
N ASN A 52 17.62 14.98 -18.11
CA ASN A 52 16.28 14.99 -17.52
C ASN A 52 15.20 15.04 -18.62
N ASP A 53 13.97 14.68 -18.25
CA ASP A 53 12.81 14.75 -19.13
C ASP A 53 12.95 13.80 -20.35
N SER A 54 13.72 12.70 -20.17
CA SER A 54 14.00 11.64 -21.15
C SER A 54 13.19 10.36 -20.93
N THR A 55 12.95 9.62 -22.01
CA THR A 55 12.51 8.22 -21.99
C THR A 55 13.68 7.30 -22.29
N ILE A 56 14.06 6.48 -21.32
CA ILE A 56 15.10 5.46 -21.43
C ILE A 56 14.46 4.14 -21.83
N VAL A 57 14.86 3.59 -22.98
CA VAL A 57 14.27 2.35 -23.52
C VAL A 57 15.29 1.22 -23.42
N PHE A 58 14.97 0.21 -22.62
CA PHE A 58 15.68 -1.06 -22.63
C PHE A 58 15.30 -1.86 -23.88
N PRO A 59 16.24 -2.62 -24.48
CA PRO A 59 15.88 -3.54 -25.56
C PRO A 59 14.89 -4.59 -25.05
N GLU A 60 13.95 -4.96 -25.90
CA GLU A 60 12.89 -5.92 -25.55
C GLU A 60 13.48 -7.24 -25.05
N GLY A 61 13.02 -7.72 -23.89
CA GLY A 61 13.46 -8.98 -23.28
C GLY A 61 14.94 -9.04 -22.88
N ALA A 62 15.65 -7.91 -22.92
CA ALA A 62 17.07 -7.82 -22.54
C ALA A 62 17.32 -8.32 -21.11
N LYS A 63 18.44 -9.01 -20.86
CA LYS A 63 18.73 -9.62 -19.56
C LYS A 63 20.06 -9.12 -19.00
N TYR A 64 20.00 -8.20 -18.07
CA TYR A 64 21.18 -7.60 -17.44
C TYR A 64 21.50 -8.26 -16.11
N ARG A 65 22.72 -8.78 -15.98
CA ARG A 65 23.24 -9.18 -14.67
C ARG A 65 23.69 -7.93 -13.93
N ILE A 66 23.11 -7.71 -12.75
CA ILE A 66 23.39 -6.57 -11.87
C ILE A 66 23.73 -7.08 -10.46
N ASP A 67 25.01 -7.19 -10.16
CA ASP A 67 25.46 -7.59 -8.82
C ASP A 67 25.64 -6.39 -7.87
N GLY A 68 25.37 -5.17 -8.33
CA GLY A 68 25.28 -3.96 -7.51
C GLY A 68 23.89 -3.30 -7.58
N THR A 69 23.86 -1.99 -7.36
CA THR A 69 22.65 -1.17 -7.43
C THR A 69 22.64 -0.36 -8.72
N VAL A 70 21.58 -0.49 -9.51
CA VAL A 70 21.26 0.43 -10.60
C VAL A 70 20.65 1.68 -10.00
N LEU A 71 21.22 2.85 -10.27
CA LEU A 71 20.91 4.08 -9.54
C LEU A 71 20.33 5.15 -10.48
N LEU A 72 19.15 5.65 -10.13
CA LEU A 72 18.62 6.94 -10.61
C LEU A 72 18.70 7.93 -9.46
N ARG A 73 19.67 8.84 -9.52
CA ARG A 73 19.87 9.86 -8.50
C ARG A 73 19.69 11.25 -9.10
N ASP A 74 18.97 12.10 -8.37
CA ASP A 74 18.78 13.52 -8.69
C ASP A 74 18.26 13.75 -10.12
N LYS A 75 17.42 12.82 -10.59
CA LYS A 75 16.80 12.86 -11.92
C LYS A 75 15.41 13.47 -11.85
N ARG A 76 14.99 14.07 -12.97
CA ARG A 76 13.64 14.58 -13.17
C ARG A 76 13.06 14.10 -14.49
N GLY A 77 11.80 13.70 -14.50
CA GLY A 77 11.06 13.44 -15.74
C GLY A 77 11.55 12.21 -16.51
N ILE A 78 12.19 11.26 -15.82
CA ILE A 78 12.70 10.05 -16.47
C ILE A 78 11.61 8.99 -16.53
N THR A 79 11.42 8.42 -17.72
CA THR A 79 10.68 7.16 -17.90
C THR A 79 11.67 6.04 -18.20
N LEU A 80 11.76 5.03 -17.32
CA LEU A 80 12.41 3.76 -17.59
C LEU A 80 11.38 2.81 -18.24
N GLN A 81 11.49 2.65 -19.55
CA GLN A 81 10.72 1.69 -20.33
C GLN A 81 11.48 0.36 -20.36
N GLY A 82 11.04 -0.61 -19.56
CA GLY A 82 11.68 -1.92 -19.47
C GLY A 82 11.41 -2.83 -20.68
N ALA A 83 10.22 -2.78 -21.28
CA ALA A 83 9.84 -3.67 -22.40
C ALA A 83 10.12 -5.17 -22.10
N GLY A 84 9.84 -5.60 -20.87
CA GLY A 84 10.11 -6.96 -20.40
C GLY A 84 11.58 -7.25 -20.06
N ALA A 85 12.45 -6.23 -20.03
CA ALA A 85 13.84 -6.41 -19.64
C ALA A 85 13.97 -6.89 -18.18
N LEU A 86 14.96 -7.74 -17.95
CA LEU A 86 15.28 -8.36 -16.67
C LEU A 86 16.55 -7.71 -16.08
N LEU A 87 16.46 -7.24 -14.84
CA LEU A 87 17.58 -6.95 -13.97
C LEU A 87 17.74 -8.09 -12.95
N ARG A 88 18.84 -8.84 -13.02
CA ARG A 88 19.07 -10.01 -12.16
C ARG A 88 20.36 -9.92 -11.37
N ALA A 89 20.26 -10.06 -10.05
CA ALA A 89 21.43 -10.31 -9.20
C ALA A 89 21.70 -11.81 -9.09
N PHE A 90 22.97 -12.21 -9.18
CA PHE A 90 23.39 -13.60 -8.98
C PHE A 90 24.06 -13.83 -7.63
N VAL A 91 24.72 -12.79 -7.11
CA VAL A 91 25.35 -12.85 -5.80
C VAL A 91 24.58 -12.00 -4.81
N ALA A 92 24.60 -12.40 -3.54
CA ALA A 92 24.06 -11.60 -2.45
C ALA A 92 25.02 -10.48 -2.00
N GLY A 93 26.24 -10.45 -2.54
CA GLY A 93 27.37 -9.71 -1.97
C GLY A 93 28.03 -10.47 -0.81
N ASP A 94 29.25 -10.06 -0.45
CA ASP A 94 30.04 -10.75 0.58
C ASP A 94 29.40 -10.64 1.98
N ASP A 95 29.57 -11.68 2.79
CA ASP A 95 29.19 -11.66 4.20
C ASP A 95 30.22 -10.87 5.02
N PHE A 96 29.93 -9.59 5.28
CA PHE A 96 30.70 -8.79 6.22
C PHE A 96 30.13 -8.93 7.64
N VAL A 97 30.99 -9.15 8.63
CA VAL A 97 30.59 -9.13 10.04
C VAL A 97 30.39 -7.68 10.47
N LYS A 98 29.16 -7.34 10.89
CA LYS A 98 28.76 -5.97 11.26
C LYS A 98 29.71 -5.29 12.24
N GLN A 99 30.22 -6.03 13.23
CA GLN A 99 31.11 -5.53 14.28
C GLN A 99 32.55 -5.29 13.78
N GLN A 100 32.99 -6.02 12.75
CA GLN A 100 34.35 -5.94 12.23
C GLN A 100 34.45 -4.91 11.11
N ASP A 101 33.43 -4.84 10.25
CA ASP A 101 33.39 -3.95 9.10
C ASP A 101 31.98 -3.42 8.86
N TYR A 102 31.60 -2.45 9.69
CA TYR A 102 30.27 -1.84 9.63
C TYR A 102 29.99 -1.17 8.28
N ALA A 103 31.01 -0.55 7.68
CA ALA A 103 30.87 0.18 6.42
C ALA A 103 30.53 -0.77 5.27
N ASN A 104 31.29 -1.85 5.10
CA ASN A 104 31.01 -2.83 4.06
C ASN A 104 29.77 -3.68 4.36
N TRP A 105 29.53 -4.05 5.62
CA TRP A 105 28.28 -4.68 6.03
C TRP A 105 27.08 -3.83 5.62
N ARG A 106 27.12 -2.53 5.93
CA ARG A 106 26.02 -1.62 5.58
C ARG A 106 25.87 -1.49 4.07
N ARG A 107 26.97 -1.41 3.32
CA ARG A 107 26.97 -1.33 1.85
C ARG A 107 26.29 -2.55 1.23
N VAL A 108 26.68 -3.76 1.64
CA VAL A 108 26.08 -5.00 1.14
C VAL A 108 24.63 -5.13 1.60
N ARG A 109 24.34 -4.89 2.89
CA ARG A 109 22.99 -5.02 3.44
C ARG A 109 21.97 -4.13 2.71
N THR A 110 22.40 -2.95 2.27
CA THR A 110 21.51 -1.92 1.67
C THR A 110 21.54 -1.90 0.15
N ARG A 111 22.05 -2.94 -0.50
CA ARG A 111 22.08 -3.04 -1.97
C ARG A 111 20.69 -3.33 -2.53
N ALA A 112 19.94 -2.29 -2.90
CA ALA A 112 18.74 -2.43 -3.72
C ALA A 112 19.14 -2.77 -5.17
N HIS A 113 18.24 -3.41 -5.93
CA HIS A 113 18.49 -3.72 -7.35
C HIS A 113 18.35 -2.44 -8.20
N LEU A 114 17.25 -1.73 -7.99
CA LEU A 114 17.02 -0.38 -8.52
C LEU A 114 16.80 0.59 -7.37
N ARG A 115 17.57 1.69 -7.34
CA ARG A 115 17.40 2.77 -6.37
C ARG A 115 17.01 4.07 -7.08
N ILE A 116 15.96 4.71 -6.60
CA ILE A 116 15.51 6.05 -7.01
C ILE A 116 15.71 6.97 -5.82
N GLU A 117 16.65 7.91 -5.94
CA GLU A 117 17.09 8.77 -4.85
C GLU A 117 16.99 10.25 -5.26
N GLY A 118 16.41 11.09 -4.39
CA GLY A 118 16.35 12.54 -4.60
C GLY A 118 15.64 12.96 -5.90
N SER A 119 14.82 12.09 -6.47
CA SER A 119 14.32 12.25 -7.84
C SER A 119 12.85 12.68 -7.89
N GLN A 120 12.42 13.24 -9.02
CA GLN A 120 11.05 13.68 -9.24
C GLN A 120 10.48 13.23 -10.59
N ASN A 121 9.19 12.94 -10.64
CA ASN A 121 8.47 12.63 -11.89
C ASN A 121 9.14 11.45 -12.62
N ILE A 122 9.28 10.34 -11.89
CA ILE A 122 9.95 9.14 -12.38
C ILE A 122 8.90 8.09 -12.70
N VAL A 123 9.06 7.41 -13.82
CA VAL A 123 8.23 6.27 -14.21
C VAL A 123 9.13 5.07 -14.38
N VAL A 124 8.81 3.96 -13.74
CA VAL A 124 9.42 2.65 -13.99
C VAL A 124 8.30 1.74 -14.45
N ARG A 125 8.43 1.17 -15.65
CA ARG A 125 7.41 0.26 -16.15
C ARG A 125 7.94 -0.91 -16.97
N GLU A 126 7.21 -2.02 -16.92
CA GLU A 126 7.49 -3.23 -17.69
C GLU A 126 8.91 -3.77 -17.47
N LEU A 127 9.38 -3.70 -16.24
CA LEU A 127 10.70 -4.21 -15.82
C LEU A 127 10.51 -5.44 -14.94
N GLU A 128 11.35 -6.46 -15.14
CA GLU A 128 11.48 -7.59 -14.23
C GLU A 128 12.74 -7.43 -13.36
N ILE A 129 12.61 -7.62 -12.05
CA ILE A 129 13.71 -7.64 -11.09
C ILE A 129 13.71 -9.00 -10.40
N HIS A 130 14.85 -9.68 -10.49
CA HIS A 130 15.08 -10.98 -9.87
C HIS A 130 16.27 -10.89 -8.91
N GLY A 131 16.01 -11.04 -7.62
CA GLY A 131 17.05 -11.03 -6.61
C GLY A 131 17.83 -12.34 -6.47
N ALA A 132 18.90 -12.29 -5.67
CA ALA A 132 19.78 -13.44 -5.43
C ALA A 132 19.27 -14.39 -4.32
N HIS A 133 18.06 -14.20 -3.79
CA HIS A 133 17.58 -14.94 -2.63
C HIS A 133 16.86 -16.24 -3.02
N LEU A 134 17.63 -17.32 -3.20
CA LEU A 134 17.11 -18.64 -3.61
C LEU A 134 16.10 -19.27 -2.63
N LYS A 135 16.09 -18.80 -1.37
CA LYS A 135 15.21 -19.26 -0.31
C LYS A 135 14.23 -18.16 0.12
N ALA A 136 13.84 -17.25 -0.77
CA ALA A 136 12.80 -16.29 -0.45
C ALA A 136 11.42 -16.97 -0.38
N GLY A 137 10.39 -16.23 0.00
CA GLY A 137 9.05 -16.78 0.15
C GLY A 137 8.59 -16.90 1.61
N ARG A 138 7.29 -17.07 1.81
CA ARG A 138 6.64 -17.37 3.10
C ARG A 138 7.32 -18.52 3.84
N HIS A 139 7.66 -19.59 3.13
CA HIS A 139 8.33 -20.77 3.68
C HIS A 139 9.86 -20.70 3.61
N GLY A 140 10.37 -19.57 3.14
CA GLY A 140 11.78 -19.31 2.96
C GLY A 140 12.55 -18.98 4.24
N GLN A 141 13.76 -18.46 4.06
CA GLN A 141 14.66 -18.01 5.12
C GLN A 141 14.63 -16.49 5.22
N TYR A 142 14.44 -15.96 6.43
CA TYR A 142 14.71 -14.55 6.68
C TYR A 142 16.20 -14.37 6.97
N ASP A 143 16.83 -13.37 6.34
CA ASP A 143 18.24 -13.06 6.52
C ASP A 143 18.43 -11.60 6.97
N ALA A 144 18.69 -11.41 8.27
CA ALA A 144 18.86 -10.09 8.87
C ALA A 144 20.07 -9.30 8.31
N ASN A 145 21.10 -9.98 7.79
CA ASN A 145 22.26 -9.32 7.22
C ASN A 145 21.99 -8.75 5.83
N ARG A 146 20.92 -9.20 5.17
CA ARG A 146 20.58 -8.84 3.79
C ARG A 146 19.17 -8.28 3.62
N GLU A 147 18.44 -8.14 4.73
CA GLU A 147 17.03 -7.76 4.76
C GLU A 147 16.70 -6.35 4.17
N ALA A 148 17.72 -5.56 3.78
CA ALA A 148 17.53 -4.28 3.08
C ALA A 148 18.04 -4.31 1.63
N GLN A 149 18.24 -5.49 1.06
CA GLN A 149 18.43 -5.65 -0.38
C GLN A 149 17.08 -5.74 -1.06
N HIS A 150 16.47 -4.57 -1.22
CA HIS A 150 15.14 -4.42 -1.81
C HIS A 150 15.17 -4.63 -3.33
N GLY A 151 14.01 -4.91 -3.93
CA GLY A 151 13.86 -4.84 -5.39
C GLY A 151 14.01 -3.40 -5.88
N ILE A 152 13.02 -2.57 -5.57
CA ILE A 152 13.04 -1.12 -5.82
C ILE A 152 13.07 -0.37 -4.47
N ASP A 153 14.05 0.52 -4.31
CA ASP A 153 14.16 1.43 -3.17
C ASP A 153 13.92 2.87 -3.65
N VAL A 154 12.85 3.51 -3.15
CA VAL A 154 12.53 4.90 -3.44
C VAL A 154 12.75 5.73 -2.17
N SER A 155 13.74 6.63 -2.23
CA SER A 155 14.16 7.44 -1.10
C SER A 155 14.19 8.92 -1.44
N GLY A 156 13.55 9.76 -0.62
CA GLY A 156 13.61 11.21 -0.76
C GLY A 156 13.08 11.73 -2.10
N SER A 157 12.13 11.01 -2.70
CA SER A 157 11.66 11.25 -4.07
C SER A 157 10.16 11.54 -4.11
N LYS A 158 9.69 12.19 -5.18
CA LYS A 158 8.27 12.53 -5.35
C LYS A 158 7.77 12.28 -6.76
N ASP A 159 6.46 12.11 -6.94
CA ASP A 159 5.85 11.87 -8.25
C ASP A 159 6.44 10.62 -8.93
N VAL A 160 6.51 9.50 -8.21
CA VAL A 160 7.08 8.25 -8.75
C VAL A 160 5.98 7.25 -9.06
N ARG A 161 6.01 6.69 -10.27
CA ARG A 161 5.10 5.65 -10.74
C ARG A 161 5.88 4.37 -11.01
N ILE A 162 5.44 3.27 -10.41
CA ILE A 162 5.97 1.92 -10.60
C ILE A 162 4.81 1.08 -11.17
N GLU A 163 4.88 0.74 -12.45
CA GLU A 163 3.74 0.23 -13.23
C GLU A 163 4.11 -1.07 -13.94
N SER A 164 3.27 -2.11 -13.84
CA SER A 164 3.50 -3.35 -14.62
C SER A 164 4.88 -3.98 -14.41
N VAL A 165 5.42 -3.87 -13.19
CA VAL A 165 6.72 -4.47 -12.85
C VAL A 165 6.54 -5.85 -12.25
N LYS A 166 7.55 -6.70 -12.42
CA LYS A 166 7.65 -7.99 -11.74
C LYS A 166 8.86 -7.99 -10.82
N ILE A 167 8.69 -8.32 -9.54
CA ILE A 167 9.79 -8.35 -8.58
C ILE A 167 9.70 -9.63 -7.76
N HIS A 168 10.78 -10.41 -7.73
CA HIS A 168 10.83 -11.62 -6.91
C HIS A 168 12.23 -12.03 -6.46
N ASP A 169 12.26 -12.94 -5.47
CA ASP A 169 13.47 -13.56 -4.91
C ASP A 169 14.47 -12.54 -4.35
N VAL A 170 13.96 -11.47 -3.74
CA VAL A 170 14.76 -10.44 -3.06
C VAL A 170 14.91 -10.76 -1.57
N TYR A 171 16.05 -10.40 -0.96
CA TYR A 171 16.25 -10.59 0.49
C TYR A 171 15.45 -9.60 1.34
N GLY A 172 15.30 -8.37 0.86
CA GLY A 172 14.52 -7.35 1.53
C GLY A 172 13.06 -7.35 1.09
N ASP A 173 12.55 -6.14 0.91
CA ASP A 173 11.19 -5.89 0.42
C ASP A 173 11.17 -5.84 -1.12
N CYS A 174 10.08 -6.21 -1.78
CA CYS A 174 10.00 -6.00 -3.24
C CYS A 174 10.05 -4.50 -3.55
N ILE A 175 9.29 -3.68 -2.84
CA ILE A 175 9.33 -2.22 -2.93
C ILE A 175 9.48 -1.61 -1.55
N TYR A 176 10.47 -0.73 -1.38
CA TYR A 176 10.69 0.03 -0.15
C TYR A 176 10.55 1.53 -0.40
N LEU A 177 9.71 2.20 0.41
CA LEU A 177 9.37 3.61 0.27
C LEU A 177 9.76 4.39 1.53
N ARG A 178 10.62 5.41 1.37
CA ARG A 178 11.07 6.24 2.50
C ARG A 178 11.22 7.72 2.11
N LYS A 179 10.60 8.60 2.90
CA LYS A 179 10.58 10.06 2.69
C LYS A 179 10.04 10.40 1.31
N VAL A 180 8.93 9.75 0.94
CA VAL A 180 8.35 9.85 -0.40
C VAL A 180 7.07 10.67 -0.44
N HIS A 181 6.70 11.15 -1.63
CA HIS A 181 5.45 11.88 -1.83
C HIS A 181 4.82 11.57 -3.20
N ARG A 182 3.51 11.30 -3.26
CA ARG A 182 2.80 11.00 -4.52
C ARG A 182 3.41 9.83 -5.26
N ILE A 183 3.26 8.66 -4.66
CA ILE A 183 3.76 7.39 -5.21
C ILE A 183 2.58 6.56 -5.68
N VAL A 184 2.70 6.02 -6.89
CA VAL A 184 1.74 5.05 -7.43
C VAL A 184 2.49 3.76 -7.72
N VAL A 185 2.04 2.67 -7.10
CA VAL A 185 2.42 1.31 -7.46
C VAL A 185 1.17 0.66 -8.04
N ARG A 186 1.22 0.23 -9.30
CA ARG A 186 0.06 -0.40 -9.92
C ARG A 186 0.40 -1.52 -10.88
N ASP A 187 -0.55 -2.45 -11.00
CA ASP A 187 -0.48 -3.55 -11.96
C ASP A 187 0.80 -4.40 -11.79
N ALA A 188 1.36 -4.44 -10.58
CA ALA A 188 2.64 -5.07 -10.28
C ALA A 188 2.48 -6.50 -9.76
N HIS A 189 3.46 -7.36 -10.04
CA HIS A 189 3.54 -8.72 -9.50
C HIS A 189 4.75 -8.84 -8.56
N LEU A 190 4.48 -8.90 -7.26
CA LEU A 190 5.47 -8.82 -6.18
C LEU A 190 5.41 -10.10 -5.35
N GLN A 191 6.37 -11.00 -5.54
CA GLN A 191 6.33 -12.33 -4.93
C GLN A 191 7.66 -12.69 -4.28
N ARG A 192 7.66 -13.71 -3.42
CA ARG A 192 8.89 -14.36 -2.93
C ARG A 192 9.91 -13.35 -2.40
N CYS A 193 9.54 -12.56 -1.40
CA CYS A 193 10.46 -11.63 -0.74
C CYS A 193 10.89 -12.14 0.64
N GLY A 194 12.12 -11.82 1.05
CA GLY A 194 12.67 -12.16 2.36
C GLY A 194 12.13 -11.30 3.51
N ARG A 195 11.46 -10.17 3.19
CA ARG A 195 10.68 -9.37 4.14
C ARG A 195 9.24 -9.12 3.67
N GLN A 196 8.95 -7.92 3.14
CA GLN A 196 7.62 -7.44 2.82
C GLN A 196 7.42 -7.33 1.30
N GLY A 197 6.19 -7.47 0.81
CA GLY A 197 5.89 -7.12 -0.58
C GLY A 197 6.13 -5.62 -0.82
N VAL A 198 5.46 -4.78 -0.05
CA VAL A 198 5.69 -3.32 -0.04
C VAL A 198 5.90 -2.84 1.39
N ALA A 199 6.94 -2.05 1.62
CA ALA A 199 7.20 -1.40 2.90
C ALA A 199 7.16 0.13 2.75
N ILE A 200 6.34 0.77 3.59
CA ILE A 200 6.16 2.22 3.66
C ILE A 200 6.73 2.69 5.00
N ALA A 201 8.00 3.08 4.97
CA ALA A 201 8.69 3.57 6.14
C ALA A 201 8.29 5.02 6.45
N THR A 202 8.17 5.89 5.45
CA THR A 202 7.64 7.26 5.66
C THR A 202 7.28 7.88 4.33
N GLY A 203 6.19 8.62 4.28
CA GLY A 203 5.74 9.30 3.07
C GLY A 203 4.27 9.64 3.07
N LYS A 204 3.82 10.37 2.05
CA LYS A 204 2.41 10.77 1.97
C LYS A 204 1.86 10.71 0.56
N GLN A 205 0.57 10.41 0.43
CA GLN A 205 -0.11 10.25 -0.86
C GLN A 205 0.45 9.06 -1.64
N ILE A 206 0.11 7.85 -1.18
CA ILE A 206 0.61 6.60 -1.75
C ILE A 206 -0.58 5.77 -2.20
N LEU A 207 -0.59 5.37 -3.47
CA LEU A 207 -1.58 4.46 -4.04
C LEU A 207 -0.91 3.14 -4.40
N ILE A 208 -1.45 2.03 -3.89
CA ILE A 208 -1.08 0.66 -4.27
C ILE A 208 -2.34 0.01 -4.85
N GLN A 209 -2.35 -0.26 -6.16
CA GLN A 209 -3.57 -0.62 -6.87
C GLN A 209 -3.39 -1.77 -7.86
N ASN A 210 -4.35 -2.70 -7.90
CA ASN A 210 -4.38 -3.81 -8.87
C ASN A 210 -3.09 -4.64 -8.90
N CYS A 211 -2.39 -4.74 -7.77
CA CYS A 211 -1.19 -5.55 -7.67
C CYS A 211 -1.53 -6.98 -7.24
N ASP A 212 -0.66 -7.91 -7.61
CA ASP A 212 -0.59 -9.27 -7.04
C ASP A 212 0.63 -9.35 -6.12
N ILE A 213 0.39 -9.35 -4.81
CA ILE A 213 1.43 -9.23 -3.77
C ILE A 213 1.33 -10.40 -2.82
N GLY A 214 2.33 -11.26 -2.78
CA GLY A 214 2.24 -12.51 -2.03
C GLY A 214 3.57 -13.17 -1.71
N ASP A 215 3.47 -14.40 -1.24
CA ASP A 215 4.58 -15.28 -0.85
C ASP A 215 5.68 -14.52 -0.08
N SER A 216 5.27 -13.78 0.95
CA SER A 216 6.17 -12.88 1.69
C SER A 216 6.67 -13.50 2.99
N ARG A 217 7.97 -13.44 3.26
CA ARG A 217 8.56 -14.05 4.45
C ARG A 217 8.24 -13.33 5.76
N ARG A 218 7.80 -12.07 5.69
CA ARG A 218 7.20 -11.31 6.80
C ARG A 218 5.73 -11.04 6.48
N GLY A 219 5.36 -9.81 6.18
CA GLY A 219 4.02 -9.41 5.82
C GLY A 219 3.88 -8.96 4.36
N VAL A 220 2.67 -8.58 3.96
CA VAL A 220 2.38 -8.24 2.57
C VAL A 220 2.61 -6.75 2.31
N ILE A 221 1.94 -5.88 3.07
CA ILE A 221 2.14 -4.43 3.01
C ILE A 221 2.38 -3.87 4.42
N ASP A 222 3.60 -3.40 4.65
CA ASP A 222 4.07 -2.88 5.93
C ASP A 222 4.03 -1.35 5.97
N ILE A 223 3.39 -0.77 6.98
CA ILE A 223 3.32 0.68 7.21
C ILE A 223 3.98 0.95 8.55
N GLU A 224 5.25 1.33 8.54
CA GLU A 224 6.09 1.33 9.73
C GLU A 224 6.96 2.61 9.81
N PRO A 225 6.38 3.76 10.22
CA PRO A 225 7.16 4.94 10.58
C PRO A 225 8.07 4.66 11.77
N TYR A 226 9.32 4.29 11.49
CA TYR A 226 10.30 3.88 12.50
C TYR A 226 10.65 4.99 13.50
N GLY A 227 10.86 6.22 13.01
CA GLY A 227 11.17 7.38 13.87
C GLY A 227 9.92 7.96 14.50
N ALA A 228 10.00 8.42 15.75
CA ALA A 228 8.86 9.01 16.46
C ALA A 228 8.34 10.31 15.79
N ASP A 229 9.22 11.02 15.11
CA ASP A 229 8.94 12.21 14.29
C ASP A 229 8.49 11.88 12.87
N TRP A 230 8.53 10.61 12.46
CA TRP A 230 8.14 10.20 11.12
C TRP A 230 6.62 10.16 11.01
N ARG A 231 6.14 10.48 9.82
CA ARG A 231 4.71 10.47 9.52
C ARG A 231 4.47 9.79 8.18
N THR A 232 3.50 8.88 8.19
CA THR A 232 2.97 8.29 6.97
C THR A 232 1.49 8.62 6.87
N GLU A 233 0.99 9.12 5.74
CA GLU A 233 -0.43 9.51 5.63
C GLU A 233 -0.98 9.46 4.20
N ASN A 234 -2.30 9.36 4.08
CA ASN A 234 -3.02 9.32 2.80
C ASN A 234 -2.54 8.13 1.95
N ILE A 235 -2.64 6.93 2.52
CA ILE A 235 -2.33 5.68 1.83
C ILE A 235 -3.64 5.06 1.35
N ALA A 236 -3.68 4.64 0.09
CA ALA A 236 -4.78 3.89 -0.50
C ALA A 236 -4.27 2.56 -1.05
N ILE A 237 -4.91 1.46 -0.66
CA ILE A 237 -4.59 0.09 -1.08
C ILE A 237 -5.88 -0.51 -1.64
N ILE A 238 -5.98 -0.56 -2.97
CA ILE A 238 -7.24 -0.76 -3.69
C ILE A 238 -7.14 -1.90 -4.70
N GLY A 239 -8.10 -2.83 -4.69
CA GLY A 239 -8.26 -3.81 -5.78
C GLY A 239 -7.10 -4.80 -5.92
N ASN A 240 -6.33 -5.05 -4.85
CA ASN A 240 -5.17 -5.93 -4.91
C ASN A 240 -5.56 -7.39 -4.66
N ARG A 241 -4.84 -8.30 -5.31
CA ARG A 241 -4.77 -9.72 -4.93
C ARG A 241 -3.62 -9.87 -3.94
N LEU A 242 -3.94 -10.21 -2.70
CA LEU A 242 -2.98 -10.40 -1.64
C LEU A 242 -2.81 -11.89 -1.42
N GLY A 243 -1.62 -12.41 -1.65
CA GLY A 243 -1.26 -13.81 -1.40
C GLY A 243 -0.91 -14.07 0.06
N SER A 244 -0.32 -15.23 0.33
CA SER A 244 0.11 -15.56 1.69
C SER A 244 1.40 -14.86 2.12
N SER A 245 1.55 -14.77 3.44
CA SER A 245 2.75 -14.31 4.11
C SER A 245 2.94 -15.11 5.41
N ARG A 246 4.17 -15.19 5.91
CA ARG A 246 4.42 -15.93 7.16
C ARG A 246 3.89 -15.17 8.39
N LEU A 247 3.91 -13.85 8.36
CA LEU A 247 3.43 -12.97 9.42
C LEU A 247 2.14 -12.27 8.96
N LEU A 248 1.96 -11.00 9.33
CA LEU A 248 0.71 -10.27 9.17
C LEU A 248 0.52 -9.83 7.71
N MET A 249 -0.71 -9.77 7.21
CA MET A 249 -0.95 -9.19 5.87
C MET A 249 -0.66 -7.68 5.87
N PHE A 250 -1.15 -6.98 6.89
CA PHE A 250 -0.97 -5.54 7.08
C PHE A 250 -0.37 -5.23 8.46
N PRO A 251 0.96 -5.37 8.64
CA PRO A 251 1.63 -4.76 9.77
C PRO A 251 1.58 -3.23 9.62
N MET A 252 0.96 -2.55 10.59
CA MET A 252 0.93 -1.09 10.69
C MET A 252 1.43 -0.69 12.08
N GLY A 253 2.75 -0.48 12.16
CA GLY A 253 3.50 -0.33 13.41
C GLY A 253 4.33 0.94 13.46
N GLY A 254 5.50 0.85 14.08
CA GLY A 254 6.44 1.97 14.18
C GLY A 254 6.15 2.95 15.31
N ALA A 255 7.12 3.83 15.57
CA ALA A 255 7.07 4.86 16.63
C ALA A 255 6.46 6.18 16.15
N GLY A 256 6.46 6.45 14.85
CA GLY A 256 5.88 7.67 14.26
C GLY A 256 4.37 7.58 14.04
N ALA A 257 3.78 8.62 13.45
CA ALA A 257 2.34 8.73 13.20
C ALA A 257 1.90 8.03 11.91
N ILE A 258 0.72 7.40 11.93
CA ILE A 258 0.07 6.84 10.75
C ILE A 258 -1.27 7.55 10.58
N GLY A 259 -1.37 8.39 9.56
CA GLY A 259 -2.55 9.15 9.19
C GLY A 259 -3.60 8.30 8.45
N ALA A 260 -4.26 8.92 7.46
CA ALA A 260 -5.34 8.28 6.71
C ALA A 260 -4.87 7.04 5.94
N VAL A 261 -5.56 5.91 6.12
CA VAL A 261 -5.38 4.67 5.36
C VAL A 261 -6.73 4.19 4.84
N PHE A 262 -6.83 3.99 3.53
CA PHE A 262 -7.99 3.47 2.82
C PHE A 262 -7.69 2.09 2.24
N LEU A 263 -8.44 1.07 2.64
CA LEU A 263 -8.33 -0.31 2.15
C LEU A 263 -9.63 -0.70 1.46
N ALA A 264 -9.62 -0.91 0.14
CA ALA A 264 -10.84 -1.21 -0.59
C ALA A 264 -10.68 -2.35 -1.61
N ASP A 265 -11.71 -3.20 -1.71
CA ASP A 265 -11.83 -4.24 -2.74
C ASP A 265 -10.61 -5.18 -2.85
N ASN A 266 -9.85 -5.39 -1.77
CA ASN A 266 -8.72 -6.32 -1.79
C ASN A 266 -9.20 -7.74 -1.50
N VAL A 267 -8.63 -8.70 -2.22
CA VAL A 267 -8.96 -10.12 -2.07
C VAL A 267 -7.75 -10.91 -1.56
N ASN A 268 -7.99 -11.83 -0.63
CA ASN A 268 -6.98 -12.74 -0.10
C ASN A 268 -7.61 -14.12 0.11
N ALA A 269 -7.21 -15.09 -0.71
CA ALA A 269 -7.70 -16.47 -0.62
C ALA A 269 -6.75 -17.40 0.15
N GLU A 270 -5.61 -16.88 0.60
CA GLU A 270 -4.59 -17.68 1.28
C GLU A 270 -4.37 -17.22 2.72
N PRO A 271 -4.26 -18.14 3.68
CA PRO A 271 -4.07 -17.77 5.07
C PRO A 271 -2.73 -17.04 5.26
N ASN A 272 -2.80 -15.96 6.04
CA ASN A 272 -1.66 -15.21 6.57
C ASN A 272 -1.43 -15.54 8.05
N GLY A 273 -0.32 -15.08 8.61
CA GLY A 273 -0.16 -14.97 10.06
C GLY A 273 -1.17 -13.99 10.67
N THR A 274 -1.35 -14.09 11.99
CA THR A 274 -2.43 -13.41 12.73
C THR A 274 -1.87 -12.37 13.69
N PRO A 275 -2.53 -11.21 13.87
CA PRO A 275 -3.70 -10.73 13.11
C PRO A 275 -3.40 -10.50 11.62
N SER A 276 -4.40 -10.63 10.76
CA SER A 276 -4.26 -10.25 9.35
C SER A 276 -3.94 -8.76 9.22
N LEU A 277 -4.51 -7.92 10.09
CA LEU A 277 -4.18 -6.50 10.19
C LEU A 277 -3.86 -6.12 11.63
N LEU A 278 -2.68 -5.55 11.85
CA LEU A 278 -2.30 -4.96 13.14
C LEU A 278 -2.02 -3.48 12.95
N ASN A 279 -2.91 -2.62 13.44
CA ASN A 279 -2.64 -1.19 13.57
C ASN A 279 -2.37 -0.86 15.04
N LYS A 280 -1.08 -0.81 15.39
CA LYS A 280 -0.62 -0.57 16.75
C LYS A 280 -0.09 0.84 16.90
N GLY A 281 -0.77 1.64 17.72
CA GLY A 281 -0.26 2.90 18.24
C GLY A 281 -0.36 2.96 19.76
N SER A 282 0.54 3.68 20.40
CA SER A 282 0.40 4.14 21.78
C SER A 282 -0.65 5.26 21.86
N ALA A 283 -1.21 5.50 23.05
CA ALA A 283 -2.07 6.65 23.28
C ALA A 283 -1.33 7.95 22.87
N GLY A 284 -2.00 8.80 22.08
CA GLY A 284 -1.43 10.06 21.58
C GLY A 284 -0.56 9.96 20.31
N GLN A 285 -0.19 8.77 19.83
CA GLN A 285 0.72 8.57 18.68
C GLN A 285 0.12 8.97 17.32
N GLY A 286 -1.05 9.62 17.27
CA GLY A 286 -1.70 10.05 16.03
C GLY A 286 -1.92 8.91 15.04
N ARG A 287 -2.94 8.08 15.31
CA ARG A 287 -3.38 7.01 14.39
C ARG A 287 -4.66 7.40 13.66
N GLY A 288 -4.76 6.99 12.40
CA GLY A 288 -5.96 7.07 11.57
C GLY A 288 -6.14 8.35 10.78
N PRO A 289 -7.29 8.50 10.09
CA PRO A 289 -8.39 7.53 10.05
C PRO A 289 -8.01 6.21 9.36
N LEU A 290 -8.68 5.11 9.69
CA LEU A 290 -8.58 3.83 8.98
C LEU A 290 -9.96 3.48 8.43
N VAL A 291 -10.07 3.41 7.10
CA VAL A 291 -11.29 3.02 6.40
C VAL A 291 -11.03 1.74 5.63
N MET A 292 -11.84 0.71 5.86
CA MET A 292 -11.71 -0.61 5.26
C MET A 292 -13.05 -1.07 4.69
N VAL A 293 -13.13 -1.27 3.38
CA VAL A 293 -14.39 -1.55 2.68
C VAL A 293 -14.29 -2.66 1.66
N ASN A 294 -15.33 -3.50 1.56
CA ASN A 294 -15.47 -4.51 0.49
C ASN A 294 -14.29 -5.47 0.32
N ASN A 295 -13.51 -5.71 1.38
CA ASN A 295 -12.41 -6.66 1.32
C ASN A 295 -12.92 -8.09 1.55
N ASP A 296 -12.38 -9.08 0.84
CA ASP A 296 -12.71 -10.51 1.00
C ASP A 296 -11.45 -11.31 1.34
N TRP A 297 -11.27 -11.66 2.62
CA TRP A 297 -10.03 -12.29 3.10
C TRP A 297 -10.27 -13.62 3.79
N THR A 298 -9.27 -14.49 3.71
CA THR A 298 -9.13 -15.68 4.54
C THR A 298 -8.17 -15.38 5.69
N VAL A 299 -8.71 -15.25 6.89
CA VAL A 299 -7.90 -15.03 8.10
C VAL A 299 -7.26 -16.35 8.52
N GLY A 300 -5.93 -16.35 8.63
CA GLY A 300 -5.17 -17.51 9.09
C GLY A 300 -4.72 -17.43 10.55
N GLY A 301 -4.03 -18.49 10.99
CA GLY A 301 -3.08 -18.53 12.11
C GLY A 301 -3.63 -18.82 13.53
N SER A 302 -3.16 -18.06 14.52
CA SER A 302 -3.26 -18.31 15.97
C SER A 302 -4.63 -17.88 16.56
N PRO A 303 -5.03 -18.39 17.74
CA PRO A 303 -6.30 -18.05 18.40
C PRO A 303 -6.27 -16.63 18.99
N THR A 304 -6.20 -15.61 18.13
CA THR A 304 -6.22 -14.18 18.47
C THR A 304 -7.23 -13.46 17.57
N SER A 305 -7.19 -12.12 17.55
CA SER A 305 -8.07 -11.30 16.72
C SER A 305 -7.66 -11.34 15.23
N GLY A 306 -8.61 -11.34 14.30
CA GLY A 306 -8.32 -11.17 12.87
C GLY A 306 -7.83 -9.77 12.54
N LEU A 307 -8.54 -8.75 13.04
CA LEU A 307 -8.16 -7.35 13.01
C LEU A 307 -7.84 -6.88 14.43
N LYS A 308 -6.68 -6.26 14.61
CA LYS A 308 -6.28 -5.68 15.90
C LYS A 308 -5.87 -4.23 15.70
N ILE A 309 -6.70 -3.31 16.21
CA ILE A 309 -6.56 -1.86 16.01
C ILE A 309 -6.50 -1.19 17.37
N LEU A 310 -5.42 -0.46 17.66
CA LEU A 310 -5.18 0.17 18.94
C LEU A 310 -5.02 1.68 18.80
N ASN A 311 -5.73 2.42 19.65
CA ASN A 311 -5.65 3.88 19.79
C ASN A 311 -5.87 4.62 18.47
N ASN A 312 -6.78 4.12 17.63
CA ASN A 312 -7.05 4.68 16.31
C ASN A 312 -8.22 5.67 16.34
N ASP A 313 -7.94 6.86 15.83
CA ASP A 313 -8.88 7.97 15.78
C ASP A 313 -9.57 8.04 14.40
N GLY A 314 -10.77 7.46 14.33
CA GLY A 314 -11.59 7.39 13.13
C GLY A 314 -11.44 6.05 12.41
N VAL A 315 -12.15 5.04 12.88
CA VAL A 315 -12.24 3.71 12.24
C VAL A 315 -13.57 3.60 11.49
N PHE A 316 -13.56 3.10 10.25
CA PHE A 316 -14.77 2.73 9.52
C PHE A 316 -14.54 1.44 8.76
N ILE A 317 -15.16 0.35 9.20
CA ILE A 317 -15.02 -0.98 8.58
C ILE A 317 -16.39 -1.38 8.05
N ALA A 318 -16.59 -1.45 6.74
CA ALA A 318 -17.90 -1.74 6.17
C ALA A 318 -17.92 -2.69 4.97
N GLY A 319 -18.93 -3.56 4.91
CA GLY A 319 -19.13 -4.45 3.76
C GLY A 319 -18.01 -5.47 3.51
N ASN A 320 -17.15 -5.73 4.49
CA ASN A 320 -16.06 -6.70 4.34
C ASN A 320 -16.55 -8.12 4.64
N ARG A 321 -15.93 -9.10 3.99
CA ARG A 321 -16.06 -10.53 4.30
C ARG A 321 -14.71 -11.07 4.77
N LEU A 322 -14.58 -11.42 6.05
CA LEU A 322 -13.36 -12.05 6.56
C LEU A 322 -13.69 -13.44 7.10
N ALA A 323 -13.22 -14.50 6.44
CA ALA A 323 -13.48 -15.87 6.83
C ALA A 323 -12.46 -16.37 7.85
N PHE A 324 -12.93 -17.00 8.92
CA PHE A 324 -12.11 -17.47 10.04
C PHE A 324 -12.17 -19.00 10.19
N PRO A 325 -11.06 -19.64 10.60
CA PRO A 325 -11.06 -21.05 10.98
C PRO A 325 -11.81 -21.25 12.30
N THR A 326 -12.97 -21.93 12.25
CA THR A 326 -13.86 -22.15 13.40
C THR A 326 -13.17 -22.83 14.59
N GLN A 327 -12.26 -23.77 14.32
CA GLN A 327 -11.48 -24.50 15.32
C GLN A 327 -10.53 -23.61 16.13
N ARG A 328 -10.27 -22.38 15.70
CA ARG A 328 -9.35 -21.46 16.38
C ARG A 328 -10.05 -20.51 17.36
N ARG A 329 -11.38 -20.48 17.39
CA ARG A 329 -12.16 -19.63 18.32
C ARG A 329 -11.68 -18.17 18.33
N MET A 330 -11.59 -17.58 17.14
CA MET A 330 -10.98 -16.26 16.95
C MET A 330 -12.00 -15.14 17.15
N ILE A 331 -11.51 -13.97 17.56
CA ILE A 331 -12.29 -12.73 17.60
C ILE A 331 -12.11 -12.02 16.25
N ALA A 332 -13.17 -11.49 15.64
CA ALA A 332 -13.02 -10.81 14.36
C ALA A 332 -12.20 -9.53 14.51
N CYS A 333 -12.56 -8.69 15.49
CA CYS A 333 -11.96 -7.38 15.71
C CYS A 333 -11.71 -7.10 17.20
N THR A 334 -10.49 -6.70 17.55
CA THR A 334 -10.17 -6.08 18.84
C THR A 334 -9.81 -4.61 18.61
N LEU A 335 -10.55 -3.69 19.24
CA LEU A 335 -10.56 -2.24 18.92
C LEU A 335 -10.22 -1.34 20.13
N THR A 336 -9.15 -1.65 20.86
CA THR A 336 -8.72 -0.94 22.07
C THR A 336 -8.49 0.55 21.85
N GLY A 337 -9.08 1.39 22.70
CA GLY A 337 -8.84 2.85 22.70
C GLY A 337 -9.20 3.57 21.39
N SER A 338 -9.94 2.90 20.49
CA SER A 338 -10.28 3.40 19.17
C SER A 338 -11.70 3.97 19.14
N ARG A 339 -12.01 4.80 18.15
CA ARG A 339 -13.37 5.36 17.95
C ARG A 339 -13.77 5.31 16.49
N GLY A 340 -15.04 5.00 16.21
CA GLY A 340 -15.47 4.73 14.84
C GLY A 340 -16.74 3.89 14.73
N ALA A 341 -16.92 3.25 13.58
CA ALA A 341 -18.00 2.31 13.31
C ALA A 341 -17.50 1.05 12.59
N ILE A 342 -18.15 -0.08 12.87
CA ILE A 342 -18.12 -1.30 12.06
C ILE A 342 -19.54 -1.61 11.57
N VAL A 343 -19.72 -1.74 10.27
CA VAL A 343 -21.05 -1.70 9.65
C VAL A 343 -21.21 -2.78 8.58
N GLY A 344 -22.17 -3.69 8.75
CA GLY A 344 -22.58 -4.59 7.67
C GLY A 344 -21.49 -5.55 7.19
N ASN A 345 -20.59 -6.00 8.06
CA ASN A 345 -19.53 -6.95 7.71
C ASN A 345 -19.97 -8.40 7.98
N ALA A 346 -19.40 -9.33 7.23
CA ALA A 346 -19.50 -10.77 7.46
C ALA A 346 -18.17 -11.31 7.97
N PHE A 347 -18.21 -12.01 9.11
CA PHE A 347 -17.08 -12.63 9.77
C PHE A 347 -17.29 -14.14 9.96
N PRO A 348 -17.60 -14.91 8.88
CA PRO A 348 -18.00 -16.30 9.01
C PRO A 348 -16.93 -17.12 9.74
N GLY A 349 -17.35 -17.79 10.79
CA GLY A 349 -16.50 -18.69 11.60
C GLY A 349 -15.74 -18.00 12.74
N ALA A 350 -15.85 -16.68 12.91
CA ALA A 350 -15.36 -16.01 14.11
C ALA A 350 -16.21 -16.41 15.32
N GLU A 351 -15.59 -16.66 16.47
CA GLU A 351 -16.31 -16.94 17.72
C GLU A 351 -17.09 -15.71 18.19
N ARG A 352 -16.46 -14.54 18.06
CA ARG A 352 -17.02 -13.25 18.45
C ARG A 352 -16.65 -12.18 17.43
N ILE A 353 -17.51 -11.17 17.28
CA ILE A 353 -17.26 -10.06 16.36
C ILE A 353 -16.32 -9.02 17.01
N LEU A 354 -16.66 -8.53 18.21
CA LEU A 354 -15.95 -7.42 18.85
C LEU A 354 -15.39 -7.72 20.25
N GLU A 355 -14.27 -7.06 20.55
CA GLU A 355 -13.67 -6.92 21.87
C GLU A 355 -13.09 -5.51 22.08
N ASP A 356 -13.19 -5.00 23.32
CA ASP A 356 -12.61 -3.72 23.78
C ASP A 356 -13.04 -2.51 22.93
N ALA A 357 -14.34 -2.46 22.63
CA ALA A 357 -14.92 -1.57 21.63
C ALA A 357 -15.82 -0.48 22.23
N ALA A 358 -15.52 -0.01 23.44
CA ALA A 358 -16.41 0.88 24.23
C ALA A 358 -16.81 2.20 23.52
N ARG A 359 -16.08 2.62 22.49
CA ARG A 359 -16.34 3.84 21.69
C ARG A 359 -16.61 3.55 20.21
N MET A 360 -16.97 2.31 19.91
CA MET A 360 -17.29 1.87 18.56
C MET A 360 -18.79 1.69 18.41
N VAL A 361 -19.28 2.00 17.21
CA VAL A 361 -20.62 1.61 16.78
C VAL A 361 -20.53 0.26 16.09
N ASP A 362 -21.32 -0.71 16.55
CA ASP A 362 -21.46 -2.03 15.93
C ASP A 362 -22.86 -2.13 15.32
N PHE A 363 -22.93 -2.32 14.01
CA PHE A 363 -24.21 -2.35 13.31
C PHE A 363 -24.27 -3.39 12.19
N ASN A 364 -25.26 -4.28 12.24
CA ASN A 364 -25.54 -5.30 11.22
C ASN A 364 -24.35 -6.20 10.84
N ASN A 365 -23.44 -6.47 11.78
CA ASN A 365 -22.35 -7.42 11.56
C ASN A 365 -22.80 -8.85 11.91
N SER A 366 -22.31 -9.85 11.20
CA SER A 366 -22.64 -11.26 11.46
C SER A 366 -21.42 -12.14 11.41
N ASN A 367 -21.32 -13.13 12.31
CA ASN A 367 -20.30 -14.17 12.30
C ASN A 367 -20.84 -15.55 11.89
N SER A 368 -22.09 -15.63 11.43
CA SER A 368 -22.66 -16.87 10.90
C SER A 368 -21.88 -17.37 9.68
N LEU A 369 -21.81 -18.68 9.48
CA LEU A 369 -21.05 -19.30 8.38
C LEU A 369 -21.60 -18.92 6.99
N ASP A 370 -22.90 -18.66 6.90
CA ASP A 370 -23.62 -18.24 5.69
C ASP A 370 -23.75 -16.72 5.56
N ALA A 371 -23.15 -15.96 6.48
CA ALA A 371 -23.22 -14.50 6.49
C ALA A 371 -22.69 -13.91 5.19
N LYS A 372 -23.45 -12.96 4.64
CA LYS A 372 -23.05 -12.11 3.51
C LYS A 372 -22.88 -10.68 4.00
N PRO A 373 -21.86 -9.95 3.54
CA PRO A 373 -21.72 -8.55 3.89
C PRO A 373 -22.87 -7.72 3.28
N ALA A 374 -23.14 -6.57 3.88
CA ALA A 374 -24.03 -5.56 3.33
C ALA A 374 -23.48 -5.01 2.00
N GLN A 375 -24.39 -4.59 1.12
CA GLN A 375 -23.98 -3.91 -0.11
C GLN A 375 -23.35 -2.56 0.23
N THR A 376 -22.05 -2.48 0.00
CA THR A 376 -21.27 -1.28 0.28
C THR A 376 -20.60 -0.82 -1.01
N GLN A 377 -20.69 0.47 -1.27
CA GLN A 377 -20.11 1.15 -2.42
C GLN A 377 -19.12 2.19 -1.93
N TRP A 378 -18.09 2.45 -2.72
CA TRP A 378 -17.20 3.56 -2.48
C TRP A 378 -16.85 4.24 -3.80
N LYS A 379 -16.46 5.50 -3.73
CA LYS A 379 -15.95 6.26 -4.87
C LYS A 379 -14.87 7.23 -4.41
N ALA A 380 -13.93 7.53 -5.30
CA ALA A 380 -13.08 8.69 -5.11
C ALA A 380 -13.93 9.97 -5.30
N VAL A 381 -13.65 10.97 -4.48
CA VAL A 381 -14.25 12.31 -4.56
C VAL A 381 -13.14 13.36 -4.59
N ALA A 382 -13.47 14.61 -4.91
CA ALA A 382 -12.49 15.68 -4.80
C ALA A 382 -11.92 15.71 -3.37
N GLY A 383 -10.59 15.59 -3.25
CA GLY A 383 -9.89 15.61 -1.96
C GLY A 383 -9.93 14.30 -1.14
N GLY A 384 -10.57 13.22 -1.58
CA GLY A 384 -10.64 12.02 -0.76
C GLY A 384 -11.48 10.86 -1.30
N TYR A 385 -12.06 10.10 -0.35
CA TYR A 385 -12.90 8.94 -0.61
C TYR A 385 -14.22 9.06 0.11
N ALA A 386 -15.29 8.57 -0.52
CA ALA A 386 -16.61 8.46 0.06
C ALA A 386 -17.07 7.00 0.04
N VAL A 387 -17.69 6.55 1.13
CA VAL A 387 -18.24 5.21 1.31
C VAL A 387 -19.72 5.34 1.62
N TYR A 388 -20.51 4.44 1.06
CA TYR A 388 -21.94 4.28 1.27
C TYR A 388 -22.23 2.80 1.57
N SER A 389 -22.91 2.49 2.66
CA SER A 389 -23.34 1.13 3.01
C SER A 389 -24.85 1.12 3.22
N GLU A 390 -25.56 0.31 2.43
CA GLU A 390 -27.01 0.12 2.56
C GLU A 390 -27.31 -0.86 3.71
N LEU A 391 -28.23 -0.50 4.59
CA LEU A 391 -28.63 -1.30 5.76
C LEU A 391 -30.13 -1.56 5.72
N SER A 392 -30.58 -2.58 6.43
CA SER A 392 -32.01 -2.94 6.47
C SER A 392 -32.92 -1.83 7.01
N ASP A 393 -32.38 -0.94 7.84
CA ASP A 393 -33.11 0.10 8.58
C ASP A 393 -32.51 1.51 8.37
N GLY A 394 -31.67 1.69 7.35
CA GLY A 394 -31.00 2.97 7.08
C GLY A 394 -29.77 2.83 6.20
N LYS A 395 -28.82 3.75 6.37
CA LYS A 395 -27.56 3.74 5.63
C LYS A 395 -26.43 4.32 6.46
N ALA A 396 -25.21 3.84 6.21
CA ALA A 396 -23.99 4.45 6.77
C ALA A 396 -23.18 5.11 5.66
N ILE A 397 -22.74 6.33 5.91
CA ILE A 397 -21.92 7.11 4.98
C ILE A 397 -20.63 7.49 5.69
N ALA A 398 -19.49 7.37 5.01
CA ALA A 398 -18.21 7.87 5.50
C ALA A 398 -17.50 8.72 4.45
N LEU A 399 -16.87 9.80 4.88
CA LEU A 399 -16.02 10.66 4.07
C LEU A 399 -14.64 10.70 4.69
N MET A 400 -13.61 10.49 3.88
CA MET A 400 -12.23 10.53 4.33
C MET A 400 -11.39 11.41 3.41
N ARG A 401 -10.74 12.42 3.98
CA ARG A 401 -9.80 13.25 3.25
C ARG A 401 -8.53 12.46 3.01
N ALA A 402 -8.17 12.32 1.75
CA ALA A 402 -6.98 11.60 1.32
C ALA A 402 -6.54 12.15 -0.03
N SER A 403 -6.44 13.47 -0.12
CA SER A 403 -6.04 14.14 -1.35
C SER A 403 -4.69 13.59 -1.80
N VAL A 404 -4.62 13.15 -3.07
CA VAL A 404 -3.38 12.79 -3.79
C VAL A 404 -2.83 14.00 -4.56
N ALA A 405 -3.60 15.10 -4.61
CA ALA A 405 -3.29 16.34 -5.33
C ALA A 405 -3.71 17.55 -4.46
N PRO A 406 -2.80 18.12 -3.65
CA PRO A 406 -3.13 19.16 -2.67
C PRO A 406 -3.73 20.43 -3.29
N GLU A 407 -3.51 20.64 -4.58
CA GLU A 407 -3.96 21.82 -5.35
C GLU A 407 -5.47 21.79 -5.66
N ARG A 408 -6.15 20.70 -5.25
CA ARG A 408 -7.60 20.51 -5.35
C ARG A 408 -8.18 20.02 -4.03
N ASP A 409 -7.62 20.42 -2.89
CA ASP A 409 -8.21 20.07 -1.59
C ASP A 409 -9.43 20.98 -1.33
N PRO A 410 -10.67 20.49 -1.50
CA PRO A 410 -11.84 21.33 -1.36
C PRO A 410 -11.99 21.76 0.10
N ALA A 411 -12.60 22.93 0.32
CA ALA A 411 -12.90 23.41 1.67
C ALA A 411 -13.73 22.41 2.49
N HIS A 412 -14.54 21.59 1.81
CA HIS A 412 -15.34 20.52 2.39
C HIS A 412 -15.32 19.28 1.49
N LEU A 413 -15.48 18.11 2.09
CA LEU A 413 -15.84 16.88 1.39
C LEU A 413 -17.35 16.75 1.38
N GLU A 414 -17.91 16.37 0.23
CA GLU A 414 -19.33 16.11 0.10
C GLU A 414 -19.57 14.88 -0.77
N ALA A 415 -20.39 13.95 -0.27
CA ALA A 415 -20.94 12.86 -1.07
C ALA A 415 -22.15 12.23 -0.38
N TYR A 416 -23.07 11.70 -1.18
CA TYR A 416 -24.27 10.99 -0.70
C TYR A 416 -25.12 11.84 0.25
N GLY A 417 -25.11 13.16 0.08
CA GLY A 417 -25.75 14.14 0.96
C GLY A 417 -25.01 14.43 2.26
N LEU A 418 -23.93 13.72 2.60
CA LEU A 418 -23.09 14.02 3.76
C LEU A 418 -22.05 15.08 3.36
N LEU A 419 -21.88 16.10 4.20
CA LEU A 419 -20.88 17.15 4.05
C LEU A 419 -20.04 17.27 5.33
N THR A 420 -18.72 17.36 5.17
CA THR A 420 -17.80 17.66 6.28
C THR A 420 -16.65 18.56 5.87
N ASP A 421 -16.26 19.49 6.74
CA ASP A 421 -15.00 20.25 6.64
C ASP A 421 -13.81 19.52 7.29
N GLY A 422 -14.09 18.41 7.99
CA GLY A 422 -13.10 17.63 8.70
C GLY A 422 -12.13 16.83 7.82
N ARG A 423 -11.21 16.12 8.49
CA ARG A 423 -10.34 15.15 7.83
C ARG A 423 -11.02 13.80 7.62
N PHE A 424 -12.02 13.51 8.45
CA PHE A 424 -12.81 12.30 8.38
C PHE A 424 -14.14 12.52 9.07
N ALA A 425 -15.20 11.95 8.53
CA ALA A 425 -16.47 11.84 9.20
C ALA A 425 -17.19 10.55 8.79
N TRP A 426 -18.04 10.05 9.67
CA TRP A 426 -19.07 9.08 9.28
C TRP A 426 -20.39 9.44 9.96
N ALA A 427 -21.49 9.02 9.34
CA ALA A 427 -22.83 9.18 9.87
C ALA A 427 -23.67 7.94 9.57
N LEU A 428 -24.46 7.52 10.57
CA LEU A 428 -25.57 6.59 10.42
C LEU A 428 -26.83 7.42 10.20
N ILE A 429 -27.51 7.19 9.08
CA ILE A 429 -28.72 7.90 8.68
C ILE A 429 -29.92 6.96 8.78
N ARG A 430 -30.98 7.40 9.46
CA ARG A 430 -32.29 6.73 9.49
C ARG A 430 -33.39 7.74 9.29
N HIS A 431 -34.40 7.38 8.50
CA HIS A 431 -35.55 8.24 8.21
C HIS A 431 -35.13 9.67 7.78
N GLY A 432 -34.03 9.78 7.03
CA GLY A 432 -33.49 11.07 6.56
C GLY A 432 -32.72 11.90 7.60
N GLN A 433 -32.43 11.36 8.79
CA GLN A 433 -31.74 12.08 9.87
C GLN A 433 -30.46 11.37 10.29
N ILE A 434 -29.45 12.14 10.70
CA ILE A 434 -28.28 11.59 11.39
C ILE A 434 -28.72 11.13 12.77
N VAL A 435 -28.68 9.82 13.03
CA VAL A 435 -28.97 9.25 14.36
C VAL A 435 -27.70 9.03 15.17
N GLN A 436 -26.57 8.86 14.49
CA GLN A 436 -25.26 8.75 15.12
C GLN A 436 -24.19 9.21 14.15
N SER A 437 -23.13 9.82 14.66
CA SER A 437 -22.04 10.27 13.82
C SER A 437 -20.75 10.44 14.60
N TYR A 438 -19.69 10.63 13.85
CA TYR A 438 -18.39 11.00 14.36
C TYR A 438 -17.67 11.86 13.31
N GLN A 439 -16.95 12.87 13.78
CA GLN A 439 -16.10 13.71 12.94
C GLN A 439 -14.74 13.89 13.60
N ARG A 440 -13.69 13.87 12.77
CA ARG A 440 -12.32 14.13 13.17
C ARG A 440 -11.80 15.42 12.55
N GLY A 441 -11.67 16.44 13.39
CA GLY A 441 -11.30 17.79 12.96
C GLY A 441 -12.43 18.48 12.19
N GLY A 442 -12.40 19.81 12.11
CA GLY A 442 -13.50 20.60 11.55
C GLY A 442 -14.63 20.85 12.54
N THR A 443 -15.61 21.67 12.15
CA THR A 443 -16.74 22.09 13.00
C THR A 443 -18.09 21.77 12.37
N ARG A 444 -18.12 21.32 11.12
CA ARG A 444 -19.36 21.09 10.36
C ARG A 444 -19.48 19.64 9.92
N LEU A 445 -20.55 18.99 10.40
CA LEU A 445 -21.09 17.75 9.84
C LEU A 445 -22.57 17.99 9.54
N HIS A 446 -22.95 17.85 8.28
CA HIS A 446 -24.31 18.09 7.84
C HIS A 446 -24.76 16.97 6.89
N TYR A 447 -26.04 16.63 6.95
CA TYR A 447 -26.67 15.69 6.03
C TYR A 447 -27.87 16.35 5.36
N ASP A 448 -27.85 16.39 4.02
CA ASP A 448 -28.97 16.83 3.20
C ASP A 448 -29.50 15.64 2.36
N PRO A 449 -30.71 15.13 2.65
CA PRO A 449 -31.29 14.02 1.90
C PRO A 449 -31.54 14.35 0.42
N LEU A 450 -31.69 15.63 0.04
CA LEU A 450 -31.95 16.04 -1.34
C LEU A 450 -30.73 15.82 -2.24
N HIS A 451 -29.52 15.84 -1.68
CA HIS A 451 -28.25 15.63 -2.38
C HIS A 451 -27.75 14.18 -2.29
N SER A 452 -28.62 13.22 -1.92
CA SER A 452 -28.24 11.83 -1.69
C SER A 452 -28.28 10.90 -2.90
N LYS A 453 -28.64 11.42 -4.09
CA LYS A 453 -28.71 10.66 -5.34
C LYS A 453 -27.35 10.42 -6.00
#